data_AF-A0A5D2A9E4-F1
#
_entry.id   AF-A0A5D2A9E4-F1
#
_cell.length_a   1.000
_cell.length_b   1.000
_cell.length_c   1.000
_cell.angle_alpha   90.00
_cell.angle_beta   90.00
_cell.angle_gamma   90.00
#
_symmetry.space_group_name_H-M   'P 1'
#
loop_
_entity.id
_entity.type
_entity.pdbx_description
1 polymer ?
#
loop_
_entity_poly.entity_id
_entity_poly.type
_entity_poly.pdbx_seq_one_letter_code
_entity_poly.pdbx_strand_id
1 'polypeptide(L)'
;MVLYKQKKSQGPKGNRLLVSITVLGSAGPIRFVVNEEELVSSVIDTALKAYAREGRRPVLGSAISGFFLYCPSAGSDALNPWETIGSQGARNFILCRKPSN
;
A
#
# COMPACT_ATOMS: atom_id res chain seq x y z
N MET A 1 -16.68 19.47 -4.56
CA MET A 1 -15.99 18.46 -3.72
C MET A 1 -16.23 17.10 -4.35
N VAL A 2 -15.22 16.45 -4.92
CA VAL A 2 -15.41 15.20 -5.67
C VAL A 2 -15.46 14.05 -4.68
N LEU A 3 -16.66 13.51 -4.44
CA LEU A 3 -16.89 12.30 -3.66
C LEU A 3 -16.18 11.13 -4.35
N TYR A 4 -15.11 10.61 -3.74
CA TYR A 4 -14.54 9.32 -4.12
C TYR A 4 -15.53 8.21 -3.74
N LYS A 5 -16.44 7.87 -4.66
CA LYS A 5 -17.39 6.78 -4.52
C LYS A 5 -16.64 5.45 -4.58
N GLN A 6 -16.25 4.93 -3.42
CA GLN A 6 -15.70 3.58 -3.33
C GLN A 6 -16.79 2.56 -3.69
N LYS A 7 -16.69 2.00 -4.89
CA LYS A 7 -17.53 0.88 -5.33
C LYS A 7 -17.03 -0.39 -4.65
N LYS A 8 -17.68 -0.77 -3.54
CA LYS A 8 -17.56 -2.09 -2.89
C LYS A 8 -18.04 -3.13 -3.90
N SER A 9 -17.11 -3.90 -4.47
CA SER A 9 -17.41 -4.96 -5.43
C SER A 9 -17.57 -6.26 -4.64
N GLN A 10 -18.79 -6.57 -4.23
CA GLN A 10 -19.14 -7.91 -3.76
C GLN A 10 -19.17 -8.85 -4.97
N GLY A 11 -18.20 -9.77 -5.03
CA GLY A 11 -18.06 -10.86 -6.00
C GLY A 11 -17.15 -11.96 -5.42
N PRO A 12 -17.29 -13.23 -5.83
CA PRO A 12 -17.22 -14.39 -4.94
C PRO A 12 -15.79 -14.88 -4.59
N LYS A 13 -15.56 -15.14 -3.29
CA LYS A 13 -14.60 -16.10 -2.68
C LYS A 13 -13.12 -16.06 -3.13
N GLY A 14 -12.66 -14.91 -3.63
CA GLY A 14 -11.25 -14.67 -3.93
C GLY A 14 -11.04 -13.19 -4.02
N ASN A 15 -11.12 -12.50 -2.89
CA ASN A 15 -11.21 -11.05 -2.87
C ASN A 15 -9.84 -10.43 -3.16
N ARG A 16 -9.53 -10.37 -4.45
CA ARG A 16 -8.36 -9.69 -4.98
C ARG A 16 -8.65 -8.21 -5.08
N LEU A 17 -7.83 -7.40 -4.43
CA LEU A 17 -7.92 -5.96 -4.41
C LEU A 17 -6.80 -5.38 -5.26
N LEU A 18 -7.15 -4.51 -6.21
CA LEU A 18 -6.17 -3.68 -6.90
C LEU A 18 -5.77 -2.54 -5.95
N VAL A 19 -4.50 -2.51 -5.59
CA VAL A 19 -3.94 -1.53 -4.67
C VAL A 19 -2.96 -0.63 -5.40
N SER A 20 -3.06 0.67 -5.13
CA SER A 20 -2.20 1.73 -5.66
C SER A 20 -1.36 2.31 -4.52
N ILE A 21 -0.05 2.08 -4.56
CA ILE A 21 0.90 2.54 -3.55
C ILE A 21 1.74 3.67 -4.11
N THR A 22 1.60 4.85 -3.54
CA THR A 22 2.41 6.02 -3.86
C THR A 22 3.60 6.07 -2.90
N VAL A 23 4.81 5.91 -3.41
CA VAL A 23 6.01 6.09 -2.57
C VAL A 23 6.34 7.58 -2.50
N LEU A 24 6.56 8.11 -1.30
CA LEU A 24 7.06 9.47 -1.11
C LEU A 24 8.40 9.67 -1.85
N GLY A 25 8.46 10.68 -2.72
CA GLY A 25 9.64 11.01 -3.52
C GLY A 25 9.80 10.21 -4.81
N SER A 26 8.88 9.30 -5.14
CA SER A 26 8.89 8.58 -6.43
C SER A 26 8.13 9.32 -7.52
N ALA A 27 8.41 8.98 -8.78
CA ALA A 27 7.79 9.60 -9.96
C ALA A 27 6.29 9.26 -10.14
N GLY A 28 5.73 8.30 -9.40
CA GLY A 28 4.32 7.94 -9.51
C GLY A 28 3.91 6.77 -8.61
N PRO A 29 2.63 6.38 -8.62
CA PRO A 29 2.16 5.22 -7.88
C PRO A 29 2.59 3.90 -8.56
N ILE A 30 2.74 2.85 -7.77
CA ILE A 30 2.86 1.45 -8.23
C ILE A 30 1.51 0.79 -8.00
N ARG A 31 1.03 0.05 -8.99
CA ARG A 31 -0.27 -0.63 -8.90
C ARG A 31 -0.07 -2.13 -9.05
N PHE A 32 -0.59 -2.89 -8.11
CA PHE A 32 -0.55 -4.34 -8.15
C PHE A 32 -1.78 -4.93 -7.45
N VAL A 33 -2.02 -6.21 -7.72
CA VAL A 33 -3.14 -6.95 -7.17
C VAL A 33 -2.67 -7.70 -5.94
N VAL A 34 -3.37 -7.52 -4.82
CA VAL A 34 -3.15 -8.23 -3.55
C VAL A 34 -4.42 -8.93 -3.12
N ASN A 35 -4.32 -9.87 -2.20
CA ASN A 35 -5.51 -10.45 -1.58
C ASN A 35 -5.95 -9.60 -0.39
N GLU A 36 -7.25 -9.49 -0.14
CA GLU A 36 -7.78 -8.73 1.00
C GLU A 36 -7.34 -9.30 2.36
N GLU A 37 -7.08 -10.61 2.42
CA GLU A 37 -6.60 -11.33 3.62
C GLU A 37 -5.10 -11.14 3.87
N GLU A 38 -4.39 -10.49 2.94
CA GLU A 38 -2.95 -10.31 3.04
C GLU A 38 -2.60 -9.23 4.07
N LEU A 39 -1.54 -9.50 4.84
CA LEU A 39 -1.03 -8.59 5.86
C LEU A 39 -0.39 -7.36 5.22
N VAL A 40 -0.53 -6.21 5.88
CA VAL A 40 0.12 -4.95 5.47
C VAL A 40 1.64 -5.13 5.31
N SER A 41 2.28 -5.91 6.19
CA SER A 41 3.71 -6.25 6.09
C SER A 41 4.08 -6.94 4.77
N SER A 42 3.29 -7.91 4.31
CA SER A 42 3.49 -8.61 3.04
C SER A 42 3.25 -7.69 1.84
N VAL A 43 2.25 -6.80 1.94
CA VAL A 43 1.98 -5.77 0.92
C VAL A 43 3.15 -4.80 0.79
N ILE A 44 3.76 -4.38 1.91
CA ILE A 44 4.96 -3.52 1.90
C ILE A 44 6.13 -4.23 1.22
N ASP A 45 6.40 -5.49 1.57
CA ASP A 45 7.47 -6.27 0.94
C ASP A 45 7.26 -6.42 -0.58
N THR A 46 6.04 -6.74 -0.98
CA THR A 46 5.66 -6.84 -2.40
C THR A 46 5.82 -5.49 -3.11
N ALA A 47 5.44 -4.39 -2.46
CA ALA A 47 5.60 -3.04 -2.99
C ALA A 47 7.07 -2.69 -3.19
N LEU A 48 7.94 -3.00 -2.22
CA LEU A 48 9.39 -2.76 -2.31
C LEU A 48 10.02 -3.60 -3.42
N LYS A 49 9.62 -4.87 -3.55
CA LYS A 49 10.05 -5.74 -4.65
C LYS A 49 9.59 -5.21 -6.01
N ALA A 50 8.33 -4.78 -6.13
CA ALA A 50 7.81 -4.19 -7.37
C ALA A 50 8.54 -2.89 -7.71
N TYR A 51 8.81 -2.05 -6.71
CA TYR A 51 9.55 -0.81 -6.85
C TYR A 51 10.99 -1.04 -7.37
N ALA A 52 11.68 -2.03 -6.80
CA ALA A 52 13.01 -2.43 -7.24
C ALA A 52 12.98 -3.02 -8.67
N ARG A 53 11.97 -3.83 -9.00
CA ARG A 53 11.77 -4.41 -10.33
C ARG A 53 11.51 -3.36 -11.40
N GLU A 54 10.77 -2.31 -11.06
CA GLU A 54 10.54 -1.17 -11.96
C GLU A 54 11.77 -0.24 -12.09
N GLY A 55 12.83 -0.45 -11.29
CA GLY A 55 14.04 0.37 -11.34
C GLY A 55 13.80 1.83 -10.92
N ARG A 56 12.78 2.07 -10.09
CA ARG A 56 12.40 3.44 -9.70
C ARG A 56 13.43 4.07 -8.76
N ARG A 57 13.50 5.40 -8.81
CA ARG A 57 14.32 6.24 -7.94
C ARG A 57 13.42 7.13 -7.09
N PRO A 58 13.77 7.41 -5.82
CA PRO A 58 15.01 7.05 -5.10
C PRO A 58 15.11 5.56 -4.75
N VAL A 59 16.33 5.02 -4.64
CA VAL A 59 16.54 3.61 -4.27
C VAL A 59 16.06 3.43 -2.82
N LEU A 60 14.95 2.70 -2.66
CA LEU A 60 14.44 2.30 -1.36
C LEU A 60 15.21 1.06 -0.90
N GLY A 61 15.57 1.01 0.38
CA GLY A 61 16.10 -0.22 0.97
C GLY A 61 15.05 -1.33 0.98
N SER A 62 15.49 -2.58 1.11
CA SER A 62 14.60 -3.76 1.21
C SER A 62 14.03 -3.99 2.61
N ALA A 63 14.36 -3.15 3.59
CA ALA A 63 14.00 -3.36 4.98
C ALA A 63 12.58 -2.88 5.29
N ILE A 64 11.65 -3.81 5.47
CA ILE A 64 10.23 -3.57 5.80
C ILE A 64 10.07 -2.70 7.06
N SER A 65 10.92 -2.91 8.07
CA SER A 65 10.90 -2.16 9.34
C SER A 65 11.17 -0.66 9.20
N GLY A 66 11.75 -0.25 8.07
CA GLY A 66 12.02 1.14 7.73
C GLY A 66 10.86 1.84 7.01
N PHE A 67 9.70 1.21 6.86
CA PHE A 67 8.57 1.78 6.11
C PHE A 67 7.26 1.73 6.87
N PHE A 68 6.43 2.75 6.66
CA PHE A 68 5.05 2.82 7.11
C PHE A 68 4.13 2.98 5.91
N LEU A 69 2.99 2.28 5.94
CA LEU A 69 1.94 2.40 4.95
C LEU A 69 0.83 3.28 5.52
N TYR A 70 0.52 4.37 4.84
CA TYR A 70 -0.54 5.31 5.23
C TYR A 70 -1.73 5.17 4.30
N CYS A 71 -2.92 5.34 4.85
CA CYS A 71 -4.18 5.28 4.11
C CYS A 71 -4.85 6.67 4.09
N PRO A 72 -4.78 7.42 2.97
CA PRO A 72 -5.38 8.76 2.89
C PRO A 72 -6.90 8.78 3.17
N SER A 73 -7.58 7.65 2.99
CA SER A 73 -9.03 7.53 3.20
C SER A 73 -9.44 7.08 4.60
N ALA A 74 -8.53 6.54 5.42
CA ALA A 74 -8.84 6.02 6.76
C ALA A 74 -8.37 6.94 7.90
N GLY A 75 -7.66 8.03 7.58
CA GLY A 75 -7.11 8.97 8.56
C GLY A 75 -5.60 9.08 8.46
N SER A 76 -4.99 9.95 9.26
CA SER A 76 -3.53 10.20 9.24
C SER A 76 -2.71 9.10 9.92
N ASP A 77 -3.33 8.00 10.34
CA ASP A 77 -2.66 6.94 11.10
C ASP A 77 -1.98 5.92 10.18
N ALA A 78 -0.79 5.49 10.61
CA ALA A 78 -0.05 4.44 9.93
C ALA A 78 -0.76 3.10 10.15
N LEU A 79 -0.83 2.30 9.09
CA LEU A 79 -1.42 0.97 9.16
C LEU A 79 -0.55 0.03 9.98
N ASN A 80 -1.19 -0.75 10.84
CA ASN A 80 -0.51 -1.78 11.61
C ASN A 80 0.00 -2.88 10.67
N PRO A 81 1.28 -3.31 10.77
CA PRO A 81 1.84 -4.38 9.93
C PRO A 81 1.13 -5.74 10.03
N TRP A 82 0.38 -5.93 11.13
CA TRP A 82 -0.37 -7.14 11.48
C TRP A 82 -1.84 -7.09 11.04
N GLU A 83 -2.31 -5.95 10.55
CA GLU A 83 -3.66 -5.84 10.01
C GLU A 83 -3.70 -6.33 8.56
N THR A 84 -4.89 -6.76 8.14
CA THR A 84 -5.15 -7.13 6.75
C THR A 84 -5.45 -5.89 5.92
N ILE A 85 -5.01 -5.90 4.66
CA ILE A 85 -5.21 -4.74 3.77
C ILE A 85 -6.70 -4.52 3.44
N GLY A 86 -7.50 -5.59 3.44
CA GLY A 86 -8.93 -5.55 3.16
C GLY A 86 -9.76 -4.86 4.25
N SER A 87 -9.32 -4.90 5.51
CA SER A 87 -10.06 -4.27 6.63
C SER A 87 -10.11 -2.75 6.51
N GLN A 88 -9.10 -2.17 5.88
CA GLN A 88 -8.95 -0.72 5.70
C GLN A 88 -9.93 -0.15 4.68
N GLY A 89 -10.57 -1.00 3.85
CA GLY A 89 -11.54 -0.58 2.83
C GLY A 89 -10.98 0.36 1.76
N ALA A 90 -9.66 0.58 1.75
CA ALA A 90 -8.97 1.53 0.91
C ALA A 90 -8.20 0.84 -0.21
N ARG A 91 -8.03 1.55 -1.32
CA ARG A 91 -7.26 1.07 -2.48
C ARG A 91 -6.03 1.91 -2.78
N ASN A 92 -5.93 3.08 -2.17
CA ASN A 92 -4.83 4.01 -2.35
C ASN A 92 -4.07 4.10 -1.04
N PHE A 93 -2.77 3.88 -1.09
CA PHE A 93 -1.90 3.96 0.07
C PHE A 93 -0.66 4.77 -0.26
N ILE A 94 -0.04 5.33 0.76
CA ILE A 94 1.21 6.07 0.66
C ILE A 94 2.27 5.31 1.44
N LEU A 95 3.36 4.94 0.79
CA LEU A 95 4.51 4.31 1.43
C LEU A 95 5.50 5.41 1.84
N CYS A 96 5.70 5.53 3.15
CA CYS A 96 6.60 6.49 3.76
C CYS A 96 7.80 5.76 4.33
N ARG A 97 9.01 6.30 4.10
CA ARG A 97 10.20 5.82 4.80
C ARG A 97 10.23 6.40 6.21
N LYS A 98 10.40 5.54 7.21
CA LYS A 98 10.65 5.94 8.59
C LYS A 98 12.00 6.69 8.64
N PRO A 99 12.06 7.86 9.29
CA PRO A 99 13.33 8.50 9.56
C PRO A 99 14.15 7.56 10.45
N SER A 100 15.24 7.03 9.90
CA SER A 100 16.30 6.40 10.68
C SER A 100 17.06 7.53 11.37
N ASN A 101 16.82 7.70 12.66
CA ASN A 101 17.62 8.58 13.52
C ASN A 101 18.93 7.87 13.88
#